data_AF-A0A1L5KM33-F1
#
_entry.id   AF-A0A1L5KM33-F1
#
_cell.length_a   1.000
_cell.length_b   1.000
_cell.length_c   1.000
_cell.angle_alpha   90.00
_cell.angle_beta   90.00
_cell.angle_gamma   90.00
#
_symmetry.space_group_name_H-M   'P 1'
#
loop_
_entity.id
_entity.type
_entity.pdbx_description
1 polymer ?
#
loop_
_entity_poly.entity_id
_entity_poly.type
_entity_poly.pdbx_seq_one_letter_code
_entity_poly.pdbx_strand_id
1 'polypeptide(L)'
;MIVKKLTLPKDFLWGGAVAAHQVEGGWNKGGKGPSICDVLTGGAHGVPREITKEVLPGKYYPNHEAVDFYGHYKEDIKLFAEAITSYSLYGGSMILLFLASTLYHAIPHQRAKMWLKKFDHCTPFLLVGLDSPLARGLMIVIWSLALLGILFKLTIAHRFKILSLVTYLAMGWLSLVVIYEMAVKLAAGSVTLLAVGGVVYSLGVIFYVCKRIPYNHAIWHGFVLGGSVCHFLAIYLYIGQA
;
A
#
# COMPACT_ATOMS: atom_id res chain seq x y z
N MET A 1 13.86 44.15 22.44
CA MET A 1 14.26 43.81 21.06
C MET A 1 13.27 42.77 20.55
N ILE A 2 12.38 43.12 19.60
CA ILE A 2 11.34 42.22 19.08
C ILE A 2 11.94 41.39 17.95
N VAL A 3 12.08 40.08 18.14
CA VAL A 3 12.50 39.15 17.08
C VAL A 3 11.31 38.96 16.14
N LYS A 4 11.36 39.58 14.95
CA LYS A 4 10.38 39.29 13.88
C LYS A 4 10.55 37.84 13.43
N LYS A 5 9.47 37.06 13.53
CA LYS A 5 9.40 35.70 12.99
C LYS A 5 9.43 35.79 11.45
N LEU A 6 10.59 35.51 10.85
CA LEU A 6 10.72 35.41 9.39
C LEU A 6 9.89 34.21 8.92
N THR A 7 8.83 34.49 8.16
CA THR A 7 7.98 33.48 7.52
C THR A 7 8.28 33.50 6.03
N LEU A 8 8.44 32.32 5.43
CA LEU A 8 8.75 32.20 4.00
C LEU A 8 7.53 32.61 3.15
N PRO A 9 7.74 33.15 1.93
CA PRO A 9 6.66 33.49 0.98
C PRO A 9 5.80 32.27 0.60
N LYS A 10 4.54 32.52 0.21
CA LYS A 10 3.56 31.45 -0.14
C LYS A 10 3.90 30.72 -1.44
N ASP A 11 4.71 31.33 -2.29
CA ASP A 11 5.19 30.86 -3.59
C ASP A 11 6.65 30.36 -3.52
N PHE A 12 7.20 30.22 -2.32
CA PHE A 12 8.55 29.70 -2.14
C PHE A 12 8.65 28.23 -2.57
N LEU A 13 9.46 27.97 -3.61
CA LEU A 13 9.77 26.62 -4.07
C LEU A 13 11.01 26.09 -3.34
N TRP A 14 10.87 24.90 -2.75
CA TRP A 14 12.01 24.15 -2.22
C TRP A 14 12.60 23.27 -3.32
N GLY A 15 13.93 23.24 -3.41
CA GLY A 15 14.67 22.29 -4.23
C GLY A 15 15.81 21.71 -3.41
N GLY A 16 16.00 20.40 -3.47
CA GLY A 16 17.15 19.70 -2.90
C GLY A 16 18.09 19.24 -4.00
N ALA A 17 19.39 19.39 -3.81
CA ALA A 17 20.41 18.74 -4.61
C ALA A 17 21.21 17.83 -3.70
N VAL A 18 21.50 16.61 -4.17
CA VAL A 18 22.35 15.66 -3.48
C VAL A 18 23.47 15.26 -4.43
N ALA A 19 24.70 15.21 -3.92
CA ALA A 19 25.85 14.74 -4.67
C ALA A 19 26.07 13.23 -4.42
N ALA A 20 26.62 12.52 -5.40
CA ALA A 20 26.82 11.06 -5.33
C ALA A 20 27.57 10.61 -4.07
N HIS A 21 28.57 11.37 -3.63
CA HIS A 21 29.35 11.07 -2.42
C HIS A 21 28.53 11.18 -1.11
N GLN A 22 27.42 11.91 -1.11
CA GLN A 22 26.50 12.02 0.03
C GLN A 22 25.50 10.86 0.10
N VAL A 23 25.47 10.00 -0.91
CA VAL A 23 24.57 8.84 -1.00
C VAL A 23 25.34 7.52 -0.93
N GLU A 24 26.56 7.48 -1.47
CA GLU A 24 27.31 6.25 -1.68
C GLU A 24 27.63 5.48 -0.39
N GLY A 25 28.28 6.11 0.61
CA GLY A 25 28.75 5.47 1.86
C GLY A 25 29.90 4.46 1.73
N GLY A 26 30.21 4.00 0.51
CA GLY A 26 31.30 3.08 0.18
C GLY A 26 32.67 3.73 -0.06
N TRP A 27 32.97 4.88 0.53
CA TRP A 27 34.12 5.75 0.20
C TRP A 27 35.51 5.06 0.19
N ASN A 28 35.71 4.03 1.03
CA ASN A 28 36.96 3.26 1.13
C ASN A 28 36.79 1.76 0.80
N LYS A 29 35.69 1.37 0.15
CA LYS A 29 35.38 -0.04 -0.16
C LYS A 29 35.61 -0.34 -1.64
N GLY A 30 35.76 -1.62 -1.99
CA GLY A 30 35.86 -2.07 -3.39
C GLY A 30 37.11 -1.60 -4.14
N GLY A 31 38.21 -1.34 -3.43
CA GLY A 31 39.47 -0.85 -4.03
C GLY A 31 39.49 0.66 -4.28
N LYS A 32 38.48 1.41 -3.82
CA LYS A 32 38.46 2.87 -3.87
C LYS A 32 39.36 3.48 -2.79
N GLY A 33 40.03 4.58 -3.14
CA GLY A 33 40.72 5.45 -2.18
C GLY A 33 39.89 6.69 -1.84
N PRO A 34 40.25 7.42 -0.77
CA PRO A 34 39.53 8.62 -0.35
C PRO A 34 39.57 9.71 -1.43
N SER A 35 38.43 10.37 -1.63
CA SER A 35 38.30 11.56 -2.44
C SER A 35 38.52 12.83 -1.62
N ILE A 36 38.60 13.98 -2.29
CA ILE A 36 38.66 15.31 -1.62
C ILE A 36 37.46 15.52 -0.71
N CYS A 37 36.30 14.99 -1.06
CA CYS A 37 35.10 15.11 -0.25
C CYS A 37 35.19 14.28 1.04
N ASP A 38 35.91 13.17 1.04
CA ASP A 38 36.00 12.24 2.20
C ASP A 38 36.89 12.80 3.32
N VAL A 39 37.67 13.83 3.03
CA VAL A 39 38.48 14.58 4.01
C VAL A 39 37.87 15.94 4.37
N LEU A 40 36.64 16.21 3.95
CA LEU A 40 35.89 17.42 4.31
C LEU A 40 35.00 17.15 5.54
N THR A 41 35.23 17.88 6.63
CA THR A 41 34.43 17.73 7.84
C THR A 41 33.02 18.29 7.70
N GLY A 42 32.11 17.80 8.55
CA GLY A 42 30.78 18.37 8.70
C GLY A 42 30.85 19.83 9.17
N GLY A 43 29.96 20.66 8.63
CA GLY A 43 29.81 22.06 9.04
C GLY A 43 28.48 22.25 9.75
N ALA A 44 28.43 23.18 10.69
CA ALA A 44 27.22 23.57 11.40
C ALA A 44 27.11 25.11 11.44
N HIS A 45 25.99 25.64 11.91
CA HIS A 45 25.85 27.09 12.05
C HIS A 45 26.94 27.64 12.99
N GLY A 46 27.80 28.51 12.47
CA GLY A 46 28.95 29.05 13.21
C GLY A 46 30.19 28.14 13.25
N VAL A 47 30.16 26.96 12.63
CA VAL A 47 31.28 26.01 12.58
C VAL A 47 31.69 25.79 11.12
N PRO A 48 32.82 26.36 10.66
CA PRO A 48 33.29 26.16 9.28
C PRO A 48 33.69 24.71 9.03
N ARG A 49 33.54 24.26 7.79
CA ARG A 49 34.08 22.97 7.34
C ARG A 49 35.59 23.08 7.21
N GLU A 50 36.29 22.00 7.54
CA GLU A 50 37.73 21.87 7.42
C GLU A 50 38.06 20.76 6.43
N ILE A 51 39.06 20.99 5.57
CA ILE A 51 39.64 19.95 4.72
C ILE A 51 40.89 19.43 5.41
N THR A 52 40.88 18.18 5.84
CA THR A 52 42.05 17.53 6.43
C THR A 52 42.94 16.91 5.36
N LYS A 53 44.22 16.67 5.67
CA LYS A 53 45.13 15.95 4.75
C LYS A 53 44.77 14.47 4.63
N GLU A 54 44.26 13.90 5.73
CA GLU A 54 43.90 12.50 5.87
C GLU A 54 42.64 12.40 6.75
N VAL A 55 42.00 11.23 6.77
CA VAL A 55 40.86 10.96 7.65
C VAL A 55 41.35 10.82 9.09
N LEU A 56 41.10 11.85 9.90
CA LEU A 56 41.53 11.88 11.29
C LEU A 56 40.51 11.21 12.23
N PRO A 57 40.96 10.33 13.16
CA PRO A 57 40.07 9.75 14.16
C PRO A 57 39.48 10.84 15.07
N GLY A 58 38.18 10.74 15.38
CA GLY A 58 37.46 11.70 16.23
C GLY A 58 36.89 12.92 15.51
N LYS A 59 37.11 13.08 14.19
CA LYS A 59 36.42 14.08 13.36
C LYS A 59 35.26 13.45 12.58
N TYR A 60 34.16 14.19 12.45
CA TYR A 60 32.99 13.77 11.71
C TYR A 60 33.09 14.15 10.23
N TYR A 61 33.09 13.14 9.36
CA TYR A 61 33.07 13.29 7.90
C TYR A 61 31.71 12.79 7.39
N PRO A 62 30.80 13.68 7.00
CA PRO A 62 29.42 13.31 6.61
C PRO A 62 29.36 12.28 5.48
N ASN A 63 30.37 12.24 4.62
CA ASN A 63 30.41 11.35 3.46
C ASN A 63 30.68 9.89 3.83
N HIS A 64 31.20 9.64 5.05
CA HIS A 64 31.43 8.30 5.56
C HIS A 64 30.18 7.69 6.21
N GLU A 65 29.29 8.55 6.71
CA GLU A 65 28.00 8.21 7.33
C GLU A 65 26.82 8.66 6.45
N ALA A 66 27.05 8.82 5.15
CA ALA A 66 26.06 9.12 4.14
C ALA A 66 24.86 8.15 4.19
N VAL A 67 23.91 8.27 3.26
CA VAL A 67 22.76 7.34 3.14
C VAL A 67 23.16 5.85 3.04
N ASP A 68 24.45 5.55 2.83
CA ASP A 68 25.06 4.22 2.80
C ASP A 68 24.35 3.26 1.84
N PHE A 69 24.07 3.78 0.65
CA PHE A 69 23.52 3.00 -0.43
C PHE A 69 24.42 1.81 -0.79
N TYR A 70 25.75 1.98 -0.76
CA TYR A 70 26.69 0.91 -1.08
C TYR A 70 26.61 -0.27 -0.09
N GLY A 71 26.30 -0.01 1.18
CA GLY A 71 26.07 -1.05 2.19
C GLY A 71 24.74 -1.78 2.03
N HIS A 72 23.69 -1.06 1.61
CA HIS A 72 22.29 -1.53 1.69
C HIS A 72 21.61 -1.80 0.34
N TYR A 73 22.29 -1.58 -0.80
CA TYR A 73 21.64 -1.66 -2.12
C TYR A 73 20.96 -3.03 -2.38
N LYS A 74 21.45 -4.13 -1.79
CA LYS A 74 20.83 -5.45 -1.97
C LYS A 74 19.51 -5.55 -1.24
N GLU A 75 19.46 -5.07 -0.01
CA GLU A 75 18.25 -4.95 0.80
C GLU A 75 17.26 -4.01 0.11
N ASP A 76 17.72 -2.85 -0.38
CA ASP A 76 16.88 -1.88 -1.09
C ASP A 76 16.26 -2.50 -2.35
N ILE A 77 17.07 -3.15 -3.19
CA ILE A 77 16.58 -3.86 -4.39
C ILE A 77 15.53 -4.91 -4.02
N LYS A 78 15.75 -5.65 -2.93
CA LYS A 78 14.79 -6.64 -2.45
C LYS A 78 13.48 -6.00 -2.02
N LEU A 79 13.52 -4.92 -1.23
CA LEU A 79 12.34 -4.18 -0.79
C LEU A 79 11.56 -3.60 -1.98
N PHE A 80 12.26 -3.06 -2.98
CA PHE A 80 11.63 -2.61 -4.23
C PHE A 80 10.94 -3.76 -4.98
N ALA A 81 11.59 -4.91 -5.09
CA ALA A 81 11.00 -6.08 -5.73
C ALA A 81 9.74 -6.58 -5.00
N GLU A 82 9.77 -6.60 -3.67
CA GLU A 82 8.61 -6.95 -2.82
C GLU A 82 7.45 -5.96 -3.04
N ALA A 83 7.72 -4.66 -3.03
CA ALA A 83 6.70 -3.63 -3.26
C ALA A 83 6.06 -3.74 -4.66
N ILE A 84 6.86 -3.90 -5.72
CA ILE A 84 6.37 -4.09 -7.09
C ILE A 84 5.49 -5.34 -7.18
N THR A 85 5.91 -6.42 -6.54
CA THR A 85 5.16 -7.69 -6.51
C THR A 85 3.80 -7.49 -5.83
N SER A 86 3.77 -6.88 -4.65
CA SER A 86 2.53 -6.59 -3.93
C SER A 86 1.58 -5.69 -4.71
N TYR A 87 2.06 -4.60 -5.31
CA TYR A 87 1.24 -3.69 -6.12
C TYR A 87 0.70 -4.37 -7.38
N SER A 88 1.53 -5.15 -8.07
CA SER A 88 1.14 -5.88 -9.28
C SER A 88 0.07 -6.92 -8.99
N LEU A 89 0.20 -7.64 -7.87
CA LEU A 89 -0.78 -8.62 -7.45
C LEU A 89 -2.11 -7.97 -7.07
N TYR A 90 -2.09 -6.89 -6.29
CA TYR A 90 -3.30 -6.14 -5.94
C TYR A 90 -3.98 -5.57 -7.18
N GLY A 91 -3.26 -4.82 -8.02
CA GLY A 91 -3.79 -4.23 -9.25
C GLY A 91 -4.27 -5.27 -10.25
N GLY A 92 -3.52 -6.35 -10.45
CA GLY A 92 -3.89 -7.45 -11.32
C GLY A 92 -5.17 -8.16 -10.87
N SER A 93 -5.32 -8.41 -9.56
CA SER A 93 -6.54 -9.01 -9.00
C SER A 93 -7.77 -8.11 -9.17
N MET A 94 -7.62 -6.80 -8.99
CA MET A 94 -8.66 -5.79 -9.26
C MET A 94 -9.11 -5.82 -10.72
N ILE A 95 -8.15 -5.73 -11.65
CA ILE A 95 -8.45 -5.75 -13.09
C ILE A 95 -9.17 -7.04 -13.46
N LEU A 96 -8.68 -8.19 -12.99
CA LEU A 96 -9.27 -9.49 -13.28
C LEU A 96 -10.70 -9.61 -12.74
N LEU A 97 -10.95 -9.15 -11.51
CA LEU A 97 -12.28 -9.14 -10.90
C LEU A 97 -13.27 -8.32 -11.74
N PHE A 98 -12.95 -7.05 -12.00
CA PHE A 98 -13.85 -6.17 -12.75
C PHE A 98 -14.02 -6.62 -14.21
N LEU A 99 -12.97 -7.15 -14.82
CA LEU A 99 -13.04 -7.72 -16.17
C LEU A 99 -13.95 -8.95 -16.20
N ALA A 100 -13.79 -9.90 -15.26
CA ALA A 100 -14.64 -11.07 -15.17
C ALA A 100 -16.11 -10.71 -14.96
N SER A 101 -16.38 -9.73 -14.09
CA SER A 101 -17.73 -9.21 -13.84
C SER A 101 -18.35 -8.58 -15.09
N THR A 102 -17.58 -7.74 -15.78
CA THR A 102 -18.00 -7.08 -17.02
C THR A 102 -18.29 -8.11 -18.11
N LEU A 103 -17.40 -9.09 -18.32
CA LEU A 103 -17.57 -10.14 -19.32
C LEU A 103 -18.77 -11.05 -19.02
N TYR A 104 -19.01 -11.39 -17.75
CA TYR A 104 -20.19 -12.17 -17.34
C TYR A 104 -21.50 -11.48 -17.74
N HIS A 105 -21.58 -10.16 -17.62
CA HIS A 105 -22.75 -9.38 -17.99
C HIS A 105 -22.81 -9.05 -19.50
N ALA A 106 -21.67 -8.89 -20.16
CA ALA A 106 -21.61 -8.55 -21.57
C ALA A 106 -21.84 -9.73 -22.51
N ILE A 107 -21.44 -10.96 -22.14
CA ILE A 107 -21.49 -12.12 -23.02
C ILE A 107 -22.84 -12.86 -22.89
N PRO A 108 -23.64 -12.96 -23.96
CA PRO A 108 -24.93 -13.67 -23.94
C PRO A 108 -24.80 -15.20 -24.05
N HIS A 109 -23.63 -15.72 -24.43
CA HIS A 109 -23.41 -17.15 -24.66
C HIS A 109 -23.45 -17.98 -23.36
N GLN A 110 -24.38 -18.95 -23.28
CA GLN A 110 -24.72 -19.68 -22.04
C GLN A 110 -23.56 -20.47 -21.39
N ARG A 111 -22.74 -21.19 -22.16
CA ARG A 111 -21.57 -21.92 -21.60
C ARG A 111 -20.48 -20.98 -21.05
N ALA A 112 -20.12 -19.94 -21.80
CA ALA A 112 -19.17 -18.92 -21.33
C ALA A 112 -19.69 -18.22 -20.07
N LYS A 113 -20.98 -17.87 -20.03
CA LYS A 113 -21.63 -17.25 -18.88
C LYS A 113 -21.57 -18.11 -17.61
N MET A 114 -21.70 -19.43 -17.72
CA MET A 114 -21.55 -20.34 -16.56
C MET A 114 -20.13 -20.31 -15.99
N TRP A 115 -19.09 -20.29 -16.83
CA TRP A 115 -17.70 -20.23 -16.39
C TRP A 115 -17.33 -18.86 -15.85
N LEU A 116 -17.74 -17.78 -16.52
CA LEU A 116 -17.50 -16.39 -16.09
C LEU A 116 -18.18 -16.10 -14.75
N LYS A 117 -19.39 -16.63 -14.52
CA LYS A 117 -20.07 -16.54 -13.23
C LYS A 117 -19.28 -17.20 -12.11
N LYS A 118 -18.66 -18.36 -12.37
CA LYS A 118 -17.78 -19.02 -11.38
C LYS A 118 -16.54 -18.17 -11.11
N PHE A 119 -15.94 -17.60 -12.15
CA PHE A 119 -14.73 -16.78 -12.04
C PHE A 119 -14.95 -15.47 -11.25
N ASP A 120 -16.03 -14.76 -11.57
CA ASP A 120 -16.49 -13.55 -10.88
C ASP A 120 -16.81 -13.81 -9.40
N HIS A 121 -17.24 -15.02 -9.06
CA HIS A 121 -17.59 -15.40 -7.69
C HIS A 121 -16.44 -16.00 -6.87
N CYS A 122 -15.27 -16.23 -7.48
CA CYS A 122 -14.13 -16.95 -6.90
C CYS A 122 -12.86 -16.11 -6.81
N THR A 123 -12.86 -14.83 -7.20
CA THR A 123 -11.68 -13.95 -7.16
C THR A 123 -11.49 -13.40 -5.74
N PRO A 124 -10.58 -13.95 -4.91
CA PRO A 124 -10.38 -13.48 -3.54
C PRO A 124 -9.32 -12.38 -3.54
N PHE A 125 -9.52 -11.35 -2.72
CA PHE A 125 -8.56 -10.25 -2.59
C PHE A 125 -7.30 -10.65 -1.85
N LEU A 126 -6.16 -10.18 -2.36
CA LEU A 126 -4.82 -10.58 -1.96
C LEU A 126 -4.16 -9.58 -0.99
N LEU A 127 -3.53 -10.15 0.04
CA LEU A 127 -2.44 -9.68 0.91
C LEU A 127 -2.53 -8.30 1.61
N VAL A 128 -2.44 -8.34 2.95
CA VAL A 128 -2.27 -7.19 3.85
C VAL A 128 -0.77 -6.98 4.08
N GLY A 129 -0.25 -5.79 3.74
CA GLY A 129 1.17 -5.42 3.86
C GLY A 129 1.62 -4.98 5.26
N LEU A 130 1.01 -5.50 6.32
CA LEU A 130 1.43 -5.23 7.70
C LEU A 130 2.25 -6.42 8.21
N ASP A 131 3.56 -6.22 8.40
CA ASP A 131 4.42 -7.22 9.04
C ASP A 131 4.30 -7.12 10.57
N SER A 132 3.11 -7.44 11.10
CA SER A 132 2.88 -7.60 12.54
C SER A 132 2.34 -9.00 12.83
N PRO A 133 2.61 -9.59 14.02
CA PRO A 133 2.03 -10.87 14.41
C PRO A 133 0.50 -10.88 14.34
N LEU A 134 -0.14 -9.76 14.73
CA LEU A 134 -1.60 -9.61 14.67
C LEU A 134 -2.09 -9.58 13.22
N ALA A 135 -1.44 -8.83 12.34
CA ALA A 135 -1.80 -8.77 10.93
C ALA A 135 -1.59 -10.12 10.21
N ARG A 136 -0.51 -10.84 10.52
CA ARG A 136 -0.27 -12.20 10.00
C ARG A 136 -1.32 -13.19 10.49
N GLY A 137 -1.68 -13.14 11.78
CA GLY A 137 -2.76 -13.95 12.34
C GLY A 137 -4.11 -13.66 11.67
N LEU A 138 -4.44 -12.38 11.51
CA LEU A 138 -5.67 -11.94 10.82
C LEU A 138 -5.69 -12.39 9.36
N MET A 139 -4.55 -12.31 8.66
CA MET A 139 -4.42 -12.81 7.29
C MET A 139 -4.73 -14.31 7.21
N ILE A 140 -4.15 -15.14 8.08
CA ILE A 140 -4.42 -16.60 8.10
C ILE A 140 -5.92 -16.85 8.31
N VAL A 141 -6.57 -16.10 9.21
CA VAL A 141 -8.01 -16.24 9.48
C VAL A 141 -8.83 -15.85 8.25
N ILE A 142 -8.57 -14.69 7.63
CA ILE A 142 -9.29 -14.22 6.44
C ILE A 142 -9.12 -15.20 5.28
N TRP A 143 -7.91 -15.70 5.05
CA TRP A 143 -7.62 -16.67 3.99
C TRP A 143 -8.30 -18.01 4.23
N SER A 144 -8.32 -18.47 5.48
CA SER A 144 -9.02 -19.71 5.85
C SER A 144 -10.52 -19.58 5.63
N LEU A 145 -11.12 -18.46 6.02
CA LEU A 145 -12.53 -18.14 5.78
C LEU A 145 -12.85 -18.01 4.28
N ALA A 146 -11.97 -17.37 3.51
CA ALA A 146 -12.13 -17.22 2.07
C ALA A 146 -12.06 -18.57 1.36
N LEU A 147 -11.06 -19.40 1.67
CA LEU A 147 -10.90 -20.74 1.11
C LEU A 147 -12.10 -21.62 1.43
N LEU A 148 -12.52 -21.63 2.69
CA LEU A 148 -13.72 -22.33 3.14
C LEU A 148 -14.96 -21.81 2.39
N GLY A 149 -15.12 -20.50 2.24
CA GLY A 149 -16.18 -19.89 1.45
C GLY A 149 -16.21 -20.36 -0.01
N ILE A 150 -15.05 -20.45 -0.67
CA ILE A 150 -14.93 -20.98 -2.05
C ILE A 150 -15.35 -22.45 -2.10
N LEU A 151 -14.83 -23.29 -1.19
CA LEU A 151 -15.18 -24.71 -1.12
C LEU A 151 -16.69 -24.94 -0.87
N PHE A 152 -17.28 -24.17 0.05
CA PHE A 152 -18.73 -24.17 0.29
C PHE A 152 -19.52 -23.78 -0.96
N LYS A 153 -19.04 -22.79 -1.72
CA LYS A 153 -19.69 -22.31 -2.94
C LYS A 153 -19.58 -23.31 -4.09
N LEU A 154 -18.51 -24.11 -4.14
CA LEU A 154 -18.34 -25.17 -5.13
C LEU A 154 -19.18 -26.41 -4.82
N THR A 155 -19.49 -26.68 -3.54
CA THR A 155 -20.17 -27.91 -3.10
C THR A 155 -21.67 -27.74 -2.79
N ILE A 156 -22.09 -26.63 -2.18
CA ILE A 156 -23.44 -26.43 -1.61
C ILE A 156 -24.17 -25.20 -2.23
N ALA A 157 -23.62 -24.72 -3.36
CA ALA A 157 -23.81 -23.47 -4.11
C ALA A 157 -25.17 -22.73 -4.12
N HIS A 158 -26.31 -23.37 -3.84
CA HIS A 158 -27.63 -22.79 -4.07
C HIS A 158 -28.50 -22.57 -2.83
N ARG A 159 -28.17 -23.16 -1.68
CA ARG A 159 -29.11 -23.19 -0.53
C ARG A 159 -28.96 -22.03 0.45
N PHE A 160 -27.76 -21.44 0.60
CA PHE A 160 -27.47 -20.49 1.69
C PHE A 160 -26.91 -19.13 1.22
N LYS A 161 -27.70 -18.38 0.44
CA LYS A 161 -27.31 -17.04 -0.07
C LYS A 161 -27.01 -16.03 1.06
N ILE A 162 -27.75 -16.10 2.16
CA ILE A 162 -27.58 -15.19 3.31
C ILE A 162 -26.28 -15.49 4.04
N LEU A 163 -25.96 -16.78 4.27
CA LEU A 163 -24.73 -17.16 4.93
C LEU A 163 -23.50 -16.65 4.17
N SER A 164 -23.50 -16.80 2.84
CA SER A 164 -22.43 -16.25 2.00
C SER A 164 -22.31 -14.73 2.10
N LEU A 165 -23.43 -14.01 2.18
CA LEU A 165 -23.41 -12.55 2.33
C LEU A 165 -22.84 -12.13 3.68
N VAL A 166 -23.26 -12.80 4.76
CA VAL A 166 -22.77 -12.54 6.12
C VAL A 166 -21.27 -12.82 6.22
N THR A 167 -20.78 -13.92 5.65
CA THR A 167 -19.35 -14.24 5.67
C THR A 167 -18.51 -13.22 4.90
N TYR A 168 -18.96 -12.76 3.72
CA TYR A 168 -18.26 -11.69 2.98
C TYR A 168 -18.22 -10.38 3.76
N LEU A 169 -19.33 -9.97 4.38
CA LEU A 169 -19.36 -8.74 5.17
C LEU A 169 -18.48 -8.86 6.42
N ALA A 170 -18.53 -9.99 7.12
CA ALA A 170 -17.68 -10.25 8.28
C ALA A 170 -16.19 -10.17 7.93
N MET A 171 -15.77 -10.77 6.81
CA MET A 171 -14.38 -10.67 6.34
C MET A 171 -13.93 -9.23 6.09
N GLY A 172 -14.81 -8.37 5.57
CA GLY A 172 -14.51 -6.94 5.39
C GLY A 172 -14.30 -6.21 6.71
N TRP A 173 -15.14 -6.49 7.71
CA TRP A 173 -15.10 -5.84 9.03
C TRP A 173 -13.99 -6.36 9.95
N LEU A 174 -13.44 -7.55 9.68
CA LEU A 174 -12.25 -8.07 10.39
C LEU A 174 -11.05 -7.11 10.30
N SER A 175 -10.99 -6.25 9.27
CA SER A 175 -9.97 -5.20 9.17
C SER A 175 -9.96 -4.22 10.37
N LEU A 176 -11.07 -4.05 11.09
CA LEU A 176 -11.12 -3.20 12.27
C LEU A 176 -10.25 -3.70 13.43
N VAL A 177 -9.95 -5.01 13.47
CA VAL A 177 -9.08 -5.59 14.53
C VAL A 177 -7.69 -4.96 14.49
N VAL A 178 -7.19 -4.59 13.31
CA VAL A 178 -5.87 -3.99 13.11
C VAL A 178 -5.92 -2.47 12.99
N ILE A 179 -7.07 -1.83 13.23
CA ILE A 179 -7.23 -0.38 13.01
C ILE A 179 -6.31 0.46 13.88
N TYR A 180 -5.99 0.01 15.10
CA TYR A 180 -5.05 0.71 15.97
C TYR A 180 -3.63 0.68 15.39
N GLU A 181 -3.14 -0.49 14.96
CA GLU A 181 -1.83 -0.59 14.31
C GLU A 181 -1.78 0.26 13.04
N MET A 182 -2.87 0.28 12.28
CA MET A 182 -2.99 1.11 11.08
C MET A 182 -2.96 2.60 11.40
N ALA A 183 -3.69 3.05 12.42
CA ALA A 183 -3.74 4.46 12.82
C ALA A 183 -2.38 4.98 13.32
N VAL A 184 -1.55 4.11 13.88
CA VAL A 184 -0.20 4.46 14.36
C VAL A 184 0.84 4.41 13.22
N LYS A 185 0.70 3.48 12.27
CA LYS A 185 1.70 3.26 11.21
C LYS A 185 1.42 3.96 9.89
N LEU A 186 0.15 4.28 9.59
CA LEU A 186 -0.26 4.90 8.33
C LEU A 186 -0.66 6.36 8.55
N ALA A 187 -0.52 7.17 7.51
CA ALA A 187 -1.05 8.53 7.49
C ALA A 187 -2.57 8.52 7.75
N ALA A 188 -3.05 9.49 8.53
CA ALA A 188 -4.47 9.61 8.91
C ALA A 188 -5.43 9.62 7.70
N GLY A 189 -4.99 10.22 6.58
CA GLY A 189 -5.76 10.23 5.33
C GLY A 189 -5.95 8.83 4.72
N SER A 190 -4.94 7.96 4.79
CA SER A 190 -5.04 6.56 4.36
C SER A 190 -6.10 5.80 5.16
N VAL A 191 -6.07 5.95 6.49
CA VAL A 191 -7.01 5.27 7.38
C VAL A 191 -8.43 5.78 7.16
N THR A 192 -8.60 7.08 6.92
CA THR A 192 -9.89 7.69 6.62
C THR A 192 -10.46 7.16 5.30
N LEU A 193 -9.67 7.09 4.23
CA LEU A 193 -10.12 6.55 2.95
C LEU A 193 -10.50 5.06 3.06
N LEU A 194 -9.77 4.27 3.83
CA LEU A 194 -10.11 2.87 4.08
C LEU A 194 -11.43 2.73 4.85
N ALA A 195 -11.64 3.56 5.88
CA ALA A 195 -12.88 3.59 6.65
C ALA A 195 -14.07 4.01 5.78
N VAL A 196 -13.93 5.08 4.99
CA VAL A 196 -14.95 5.53 4.03
C VAL A 196 -15.26 4.42 3.03
N GLY A 197 -14.24 3.77 2.46
CA GLY A 197 -14.43 2.63 1.55
C GLY A 197 -15.21 1.49 2.20
N GLY A 198 -14.91 1.13 3.46
CA GLY A 198 -15.65 0.11 4.22
C GLY A 198 -17.12 0.46 4.45
N VAL A 199 -17.42 1.74 4.74
CA VAL A 199 -18.80 2.24 4.86
C VAL A 199 -19.51 2.17 3.51
N VAL A 200 -18.87 2.62 2.43
CA VAL A 200 -19.44 2.58 1.06
C VAL A 200 -19.76 1.12 0.66
N TYR A 201 -18.87 0.17 0.92
CA TYR A 201 -19.16 -1.26 0.70
C TYR A 201 -20.37 -1.74 1.49
N SER A 202 -20.44 -1.37 2.78
CA SER A 202 -21.53 -1.79 3.67
C SER A 202 -22.89 -1.19 3.24
N LEU A 203 -22.92 0.06 2.79
CA LEU A 203 -24.12 0.69 2.23
C LEU A 203 -24.57 0.01 0.93
N GLY A 204 -23.63 -0.42 0.08
CA GLY A 204 -23.92 -1.17 -1.13
C GLY A 204 -24.73 -2.46 -0.86
N VAL A 205 -24.51 -3.12 0.27
CA VAL A 205 -25.24 -4.34 0.66
C VAL A 205 -26.75 -4.11 0.72
N ILE A 206 -27.21 -2.92 1.11
CA ILE A 206 -28.63 -2.58 1.15
C ILE A 206 -29.25 -2.72 -0.23
N PHE A 207 -28.59 -2.23 -1.28
CA PHE A 207 -29.04 -2.33 -2.66
C PHE A 207 -28.91 -3.75 -3.22
N TYR A 208 -27.91 -4.52 -2.76
CA TYR A 208 -27.81 -5.93 -3.13
C TYR A 208 -29.00 -6.76 -2.60
N VAL A 209 -29.41 -6.54 -1.35
CA VAL A 209 -30.49 -7.28 -0.69
C VAL A 209 -31.88 -6.76 -1.11
N CYS A 210 -32.05 -5.44 -1.23
CA CYS A 210 -33.35 -4.83 -1.54
C CYS A 210 -33.72 -5.02 -3.01
N LYS A 211 -34.56 -6.02 -3.31
CA LYS A 211 -35.04 -6.31 -4.67
C LYS A 211 -36.15 -5.39 -5.19
N ARG A 212 -36.63 -4.46 -4.38
CA ARG A 212 -37.74 -3.55 -4.71
C ARG A 212 -37.32 -2.34 -5.55
N ILE A 213 -36.05 -1.95 -5.51
CA ILE A 213 -35.53 -0.76 -6.19
C ILE A 213 -35.17 -1.11 -7.65
N PRO A 214 -35.59 -0.33 -8.66
CA PRO A 214 -35.18 -0.55 -10.04
C PRO A 214 -33.66 -0.38 -10.18
N TYR A 215 -33.02 -1.22 -11.00
CA TYR A 215 -31.56 -1.22 -11.22
C TYR A 215 -30.69 -1.45 -9.98
N ASN A 216 -31.25 -2.00 -8.89
CA ASN A 216 -30.53 -2.25 -7.63
C ASN A 216 -29.17 -2.94 -7.78
N HIS A 217 -29.04 -3.89 -8.71
CA HIS A 217 -27.81 -4.63 -8.96
C HIS A 217 -26.72 -3.74 -9.59
N ALA A 218 -27.10 -2.84 -10.50
CA ALA A 218 -26.18 -1.88 -11.09
C ALA A 218 -25.76 -0.83 -10.04
N ILE A 219 -26.71 -0.35 -9.23
CA ILE A 219 -26.43 0.56 -8.11
C ILE A 219 -25.45 -0.09 -7.14
N TRP A 220 -25.67 -1.36 -6.78
CA TRP A 220 -24.75 -2.13 -5.93
C TRP A 220 -23.33 -2.18 -6.51
N HIS A 221 -23.16 -2.44 -7.82
CA HIS A 221 -21.84 -2.38 -8.45
C HIS A 221 -21.21 -0.99 -8.36
N GLY A 222 -22.01 0.09 -8.45
CA GLY A 222 -21.53 1.46 -8.23
C GLY A 222 -20.93 1.66 -6.84
N PHE A 223 -21.58 1.13 -5.78
CA PHE A 223 -21.03 1.17 -4.43
C PHE A 223 -19.77 0.30 -4.29
N VAL A 224 -19.74 -0.90 -4.87
CA VAL A 224 -18.55 -1.77 -4.86
C VAL A 224 -17.36 -1.07 -5.53
N LEU A 225 -17.59 -0.44 -6.69
CA LEU A 225 -16.57 0.33 -7.39
C LEU A 225 -16.12 1.56 -6.56
N GLY A 226 -17.05 2.30 -5.96
CA GLY A 226 -16.72 3.44 -5.11
C GLY A 226 -15.86 3.06 -3.90
N GLY A 227 -16.20 1.97 -3.21
CA GLY A 227 -15.41 1.44 -2.10
C GLY A 227 -14.02 0.99 -2.54
N SER A 228 -13.94 0.29 -3.68
CA SER A 228 -12.70 -0.11 -4.34
C SER A 228 -11.80 1.09 -4.69
N VAL A 229 -12.37 2.15 -5.25
CA VAL A 229 -11.62 3.38 -5.58
C VAL A 229 -11.08 4.04 -4.31
N CYS A 230 -11.86 4.09 -3.21
CA CYS A 230 -11.37 4.62 -1.94
C CYS A 230 -10.16 3.82 -1.42
N HIS A 231 -10.22 2.49 -1.47
CA HIS A 231 -9.12 1.62 -1.06
C HIS A 231 -7.89 1.78 -1.95
N PHE A 232 -8.09 1.86 -3.27
CA PHE A 232 -7.02 2.14 -4.21
C PHE A 232 -6.35 3.51 -3.93
N LEU A 233 -7.14 4.56 -3.73
CA LEU A 233 -6.63 5.90 -3.43
C LEU A 233 -5.88 5.95 -2.09
N ALA A 234 -6.32 5.18 -1.09
CA ALA A 234 -5.61 5.05 0.18
C ALA A 234 -4.18 4.54 -0.04
N ILE A 235 -4.03 3.49 -0.85
CA ILE A 235 -2.72 2.90 -1.17
C ILE A 235 -1.91 3.87 -2.05
N TYR A 236 -2.51 4.37 -3.14
CA TYR A 236 -1.81 5.18 -4.13
C TYR A 236 -1.31 6.52 -3.57
N LEU A 237 -2.13 7.21 -2.78
CA LEU A 237 -1.77 8.54 -2.27
C LEU A 237 -0.89 8.50 -1.02
N TYR A 238 -1.01 7.46 -0.18
CA TYR A 238 -0.39 7.46 1.15
C TYR A 238 0.63 6.36 1.39
N ILE A 239 0.61 5.28 0.60
CA ILE A 239 1.58 4.17 0.74
C ILE A 239 2.62 4.24 -0.38
N GLY A 240 2.23 4.66 -1.59
CA GLY A 240 3.14 4.82 -2.73
C GLY A 240 4.05 6.06 -2.72
N GLN A 241 3.91 6.95 -1.72
CA GLN A 241 4.68 8.20 -1.60
C GLN A 241 5.55 8.26 -0.33
N ALA A 242 5.60 7.18 0.44
CA ALA A 242 6.37 7.07 1.68
C ALA A 242 7.74 6.43 1.44
#